data_AF-A0A9W8IM71-F1
#
_entry.id   AF-A0A9W8IM71-F1
#
_cell.length_a   1.000
_cell.length_b   1.000
_cell.length_c   1.000
_cell.angle_alpha   90.00
_cell.angle_beta   90.00
_cell.angle_gamma   90.00
#
_symmetry.space_group_name_H-M   'P 1'
#
loop_
_entity.id
_entity.type
_entity.pdbx_description
1 polymer ?
#
loop_
_entity_poly.entity_id
_entity_poly.type
_entity_poly.pdbx_seq_one_letter_code
_entity_poly.pdbx_strand_id
1 'polypeptide(L)'
;MDINFNPIVNLGEMSKWREFVKLQGVKKIASFGGWAFSNELGTYAIFTDAVTDANRNLFAEKIVSFVASNNLDGVDFDWEYPGATDIPGVGGRGPNDGKNYLNFLRSWGGMPVLFRYC
;
A
#
# COMPACT_ATOMS: atom_id res chain seq x y z
N MET A 1 6.91 0.71 -3.62
CA MET A 1 6.04 1.57 -4.44
C MET A 1 6.78 2.86 -4.73
N ASP A 2 6.60 3.47 -5.90
CA ASP A 2 7.19 4.79 -6.20
C ASP A 2 6.25 5.96 -5.86
N ILE A 3 6.73 7.18 -6.07
CA ILE A 3 5.98 8.42 -5.87
C ILE A 3 4.77 8.58 -6.83
N ASN A 4 4.69 7.76 -7.88
CA ASN A 4 3.56 7.72 -8.81
C ASN A 4 2.61 6.55 -8.49
N PHE A 5 2.73 6.00 -7.27
CA PHE A 5 1.92 4.91 -6.73
C PHE A 5 2.05 3.57 -7.46
N ASN A 6 3.07 3.37 -8.29
CA ASN A 6 3.29 2.08 -8.93
C ASN A 6 3.88 1.08 -7.93
N PRO A 7 3.27 -0.10 -7.75
CA PRO A 7 3.90 -1.22 -7.06
C PRO A 7 5.25 -1.58 -7.70
N ILE A 8 6.26 -1.83 -6.87
CA ILE A 8 7.61 -2.21 -7.31
C ILE A 8 8.01 -3.48 -6.59
N VAL A 9 8.49 -4.46 -7.34
CA VAL A 9 9.23 -5.60 -6.83
C VAL A 9 10.71 -5.34 -7.09
N ASN A 10 11.51 -5.29 -6.03
CA ASN A 10 12.93 -4.98 -6.14
C ASN A 10 13.66 -6.07 -6.94
N LEU A 11 14.59 -5.67 -7.82
CA LEU A 11 15.33 -6.59 -8.70
C LEU A 11 16.02 -7.73 -7.92
N GLY A 12 16.58 -7.43 -6.75
CA GLY A 12 17.21 -8.43 -5.88
C GLY A 12 16.25 -9.48 -5.30
N GLU A 13 14.95 -9.19 -5.29
CA GLU A 13 13.90 -10.08 -4.76
C GLU A 13 13.10 -10.77 -5.88
N MET A 14 13.42 -10.52 -7.15
CA MET A 14 12.65 -11.04 -8.29
C MET A 14 12.66 -12.56 -8.42
N SER A 15 13.66 -13.26 -7.89
CA SER A 15 13.64 -14.73 -7.83
C SER A 15 12.61 -15.22 -6.82
N LYS A 16 12.64 -14.70 -5.58
CA LYS A 16 11.68 -15.03 -4.53
C LYS A 16 10.26 -14.65 -4.92
N TRP A 17 10.07 -13.48 -5.54
CA TRP A 17 8.78 -13.05 -6.07
C TRP A 17 8.22 -14.03 -7.10
N ARG A 18 9.04 -14.46 -8.07
CA ARG A 18 8.62 -15.44 -9.09
C ARG A 18 8.23 -16.78 -8.50
N GLU A 19 8.87 -17.21 -7.42
CA GLU A 19 8.47 -18.43 -6.71
C GLU A 19 7.19 -18.23 -5.89
N PHE A 20 7.05 -17.08 -5.22
CA PHE A 20 5.83 -16.73 -4.48
C PHE A 20 4.58 -16.74 -5.38
N VAL A 21 4.62 -16.10 -6.55
CA VAL A 21 3.43 -16.01 -7.42
C VAL A 21 3.00 -17.35 -8.02
N LYS A 22 3.92 -18.33 -8.08
CA LYS A 22 3.67 -19.70 -8.55
C LYS A 22 3.03 -20.61 -7.50
N LEU A 23 3.05 -20.24 -6.22
CA LEU A 23 2.48 -21.05 -5.15
C LEU A 23 1.02 -21.43 -5.45
N GLN A 24 0.68 -22.68 -5.16
CA GLN A 24 -0.65 -23.27 -5.37
C GLN A 24 -1.24 -23.71 -4.03
N GLY A 25 -2.57 -23.72 -3.93
CA GLY A 25 -3.27 -24.16 -2.72
C GLY A 25 -3.18 -23.22 -1.52
N VAL A 26 -2.63 -22.01 -1.70
CA VAL A 26 -2.51 -20.97 -0.68
C VAL A 26 -2.99 -19.63 -1.21
N LYS A 27 -3.42 -18.74 -0.31
CA LYS A 27 -3.77 -17.35 -0.64
C LYS A 27 -2.51 -16.50 -0.76
N LYS A 28 -2.36 -15.80 -1.88
CA LYS A 28 -1.23 -14.92 -2.17
C LYS A 28 -1.65 -13.47 -1.95
N ILE A 29 -1.21 -12.89 -0.85
CA ILE A 29 -1.53 -11.51 -0.47
C ILE A 29 -0.24 -10.70 -0.49
N ALA A 30 -0.23 -9.57 -1.18
CA ALA A 30 0.89 -8.63 -1.14
C ALA A 30 0.63 -7.56 -0.07
N SER A 31 1.60 -7.31 0.80
CA SER A 31 1.53 -6.20 1.76
C SER A 31 2.28 -4.98 1.21
N PHE A 32 1.66 -3.81 1.31
CA PHE A 32 2.26 -2.52 1.00
C PHE A 32 2.41 -1.72 2.28
N GLY A 33 3.63 -1.31 2.60
CA GLY A 33 3.91 -0.53 3.79
C GLY A 33 5.02 -1.14 4.63
N GLY A 34 4.74 -1.32 5.92
CA GLY A 34 5.69 -1.61 6.97
C GLY A 34 6.35 -0.35 7.50
N TRP A 35 7.01 -0.48 8.65
CA TRP A 35 7.60 0.65 9.38
C TRP A 35 8.52 1.52 8.52
N ALA A 36 9.50 0.92 7.85
CA ALA A 36 10.50 1.65 7.06
C ALA A 36 9.83 2.45 5.92
N PHE A 37 8.96 1.80 5.14
CA PHE A 37 8.26 2.48 4.06
C PHE A 37 7.37 3.62 4.59
N SER A 38 6.69 3.38 5.72
CA SER A 38 5.80 4.38 6.31
C SER A 38 6.56 5.58 6.87
N ASN A 39 7.80 5.42 7.35
CA ASN A 39 8.44 6.41 8.23
C ASN A 39 9.82 6.91 7.78
N GLU A 40 10.46 6.30 6.77
CA GLU A 40 11.77 6.75 6.29
C GLU A 40 11.67 7.86 5.24
N LEU A 41 12.74 8.66 5.18
CA LEU A 41 12.91 9.71 4.18
C LEU A 41 12.80 9.12 2.77
N GLY A 42 11.94 9.74 1.95
CA GLY A 42 11.71 9.35 0.56
C GLY A 42 10.41 8.57 0.34
N THR A 43 9.85 7.92 1.37
CA THR A 43 8.60 7.14 1.22
C THR A 43 7.48 7.55 2.17
N TYR A 44 7.79 8.24 3.28
CA TYR A 44 6.81 8.53 4.33
C TYR A 44 5.55 9.28 3.87
N ALA A 45 5.65 10.07 2.80
CA ALA A 45 4.54 10.87 2.26
C ALA A 45 3.69 10.12 1.24
N ILE A 46 4.15 8.97 0.74
CA ILE A 46 3.50 8.29 -0.39
C ILE A 46 2.06 7.89 -0.03
N PHE A 47 1.83 7.28 1.14
CA PHE A 47 0.46 6.93 1.53
C PHE A 47 -0.41 8.15 1.83
N THR A 48 0.12 9.16 2.54
CA THR A 48 -0.59 10.43 2.78
C THR A 48 -1.08 11.03 1.46
N ASP A 49 -0.23 11.09 0.43
CA ASP A 49 -0.60 11.64 -0.88
C ASP A 49 -1.55 10.72 -1.67
N ALA A 50 -1.28 9.42 -1.65
CA ALA A 50 -2.05 8.42 -2.40
C ALA A 50 -3.50 8.33 -1.95
N VAL A 51 -3.78 8.56 -0.65
CA VAL A 51 -5.13 8.46 -0.09
C VAL A 51 -5.92 9.76 -0.17
N THR A 52 -5.41 10.82 -0.80
CA THR A 52 -6.15 12.08 -1.00
C THR A 52 -7.30 11.92 -1.99
N ASP A 53 -8.26 12.87 -2.01
CA ASP A 53 -9.37 12.85 -2.97
C ASP A 53 -8.89 12.90 -4.43
N ALA A 54 -7.77 13.60 -4.69
CA ALA A 54 -7.19 13.70 -6.01
C ALA A 54 -6.60 12.36 -6.51
N ASN A 55 -6.01 11.56 -5.61
CA ASN A 55 -5.18 10.42 -5.98
C ASN A 55 -5.79 9.05 -5.66
N ARG A 56 -6.77 8.95 -4.75
CA ARG A 56 -7.27 7.66 -4.24
C ARG A 56 -7.73 6.69 -5.32
N ASN A 57 -8.36 7.18 -6.38
CA ASN A 57 -8.87 6.34 -7.46
C ASN A 57 -7.70 5.81 -8.31
N LEU A 58 -6.78 6.68 -8.70
CA LEU A 58 -5.56 6.29 -9.42
C LEU A 58 -4.76 5.27 -8.59
N PHE A 59 -4.59 5.54 -7.30
CA PHE A 59 -3.89 4.63 -6.40
C PHE A 59 -4.56 3.26 -6.35
N ALA A 60 -5.87 3.21 -6.14
CA ALA A 60 -6.62 1.97 -6.15
C ALA A 60 -6.44 1.21 -7.48
N GLU A 61 -6.64 1.87 -8.63
CA GLU A 61 -6.47 1.27 -9.96
C GLU A 61 -5.09 0.65 -10.18
N LYS A 62 -4.02 1.31 -9.70
CA LYS A 62 -2.64 0.79 -9.80
C LYS A 62 -2.45 -0.50 -9.03
N ILE A 63 -2.99 -0.58 -7.82
CA ILE A 63 -2.90 -1.80 -7.01
C ILE A 63 -3.80 -2.90 -7.57
N VAL A 64 -5.04 -2.60 -7.99
CA VAL A 64 -5.93 -3.57 -8.66
C VAL A 64 -5.21 -4.19 -9.86
N SER A 65 -4.61 -3.34 -10.69
CA SER A 65 -3.85 -3.80 -11.87
C SER A 65 -2.68 -4.70 -11.48
N PHE A 66 -1.95 -4.36 -10.42
CA PHE A 66 -0.85 -5.18 -9.90
C PHE A 66 -1.32 -6.54 -9.36
N VAL A 67 -2.41 -6.56 -8.58
CA VAL A 67 -3.02 -7.78 -8.04
C VAL A 67 -3.47 -8.70 -9.17
N ALA A 68 -4.19 -8.16 -10.17
CA ALA A 68 -4.68 -8.91 -11.31
C ALA A 68 -3.53 -9.47 -12.18
N SER A 69 -2.56 -8.63 -12.52
CA SER A 69 -1.41 -9.03 -13.37
C SER A 69 -0.52 -10.09 -12.73
N ASN A 70 -0.49 -10.20 -11.41
CA ASN A 70 0.30 -11.18 -10.68
C ASN A 70 -0.53 -12.35 -10.13
N ASN A 71 -1.82 -12.43 -10.47
CA ASN A 71 -2.75 -13.46 -10.00
C ASN A 71 -2.71 -13.63 -8.46
N LEU A 72 -2.79 -12.50 -7.76
CA LEU A 72 -2.85 -12.43 -6.30
C LEU A 72 -4.29 -12.51 -5.82
N ASP A 73 -4.49 -13.01 -4.60
CA ASP A 73 -5.81 -13.16 -3.98
C ASP A 73 -6.28 -11.92 -3.22
N GLY A 74 -5.38 -10.98 -2.95
CA GLY A 74 -5.70 -9.77 -2.23
C GLY A 74 -4.50 -8.91 -1.92
N VAL A 75 -4.76 -7.84 -1.17
CA VAL A 75 -3.76 -6.87 -0.74
C VAL A 75 -3.91 -6.58 0.75
N ASP A 76 -2.78 -6.28 1.39
CA ASP A 76 -2.67 -5.76 2.74
C ASP A 76 -2.00 -4.38 2.71
N PHE A 77 -2.52 -3.44 3.51
CA PHE A 77 -1.97 -2.10 3.63
C PHE A 77 -1.49 -1.89 5.07
N ASP A 78 -0.17 -1.94 5.24
CA ASP A 78 0.53 -1.86 6.51
C ASP A 78 1.07 -0.43 6.71
N TRP A 79 0.16 0.55 6.77
CA TRP A 79 0.52 1.96 6.99
C TRP A 79 0.64 2.26 8.49
N GLU A 80 1.85 2.63 8.91
CA GLU A 80 2.20 2.83 10.31
C GLU A 80 2.65 4.29 10.59
N TYR A 81 1.78 5.21 11.00
CA TYR A 81 0.32 5.14 11.07
C TYR A 81 -0.30 6.39 10.42
N PRO A 82 -1.53 6.31 9.87
CA PRO A 82 -2.20 7.46 9.28
C PRO A 82 -2.35 8.60 10.31
N GLY A 83 -1.79 9.77 10.00
CA GLY A 83 -1.93 10.97 10.84
C GLY A 83 -1.05 11.00 12.09
N ALA A 84 -0.14 10.04 12.30
CA ALA A 84 0.81 10.10 13.41
C ALA A 84 1.81 11.25 13.22
N THR A 85 1.83 12.20 14.16
CA THR A 85 2.65 13.42 14.14
C THR A 85 3.84 13.38 15.11
N ASP A 86 3.98 12.29 15.87
CA ASP A 86 4.97 12.10 16.92
C ASP A 86 6.23 11.34 16.46
N ILE A 87 6.29 10.98 15.17
CA ILE A 87 7.44 10.27 14.58
C ILE A 87 8.49 11.29 14.11
N PRO A 88 9.72 11.28 14.66
CA PRO A 88 10.75 12.25 14.31
C PRO A 88 11.15 12.18 12.82
N GLY A 89 11.26 13.35 12.17
CA GLY A 89 11.70 13.45 10.78
C GLY A 89 10.62 13.13 9.73
N VAL A 90 9.42 12.73 10.15
CA VAL A 90 8.27 12.47 9.26
C VAL A 90 7.37 13.70 9.22
N GLY A 91 7.38 14.42 8.09
CA GLY A 91 6.50 15.56 7.84
C GLY A 91 5.23 15.17 7.06
N GLY A 92 4.38 16.15 6.73
CA GLY A 92 3.28 15.99 5.78
C GLY A 92 2.07 15.18 6.25
N ARG A 93 2.17 14.43 7.35
CA ARG A 93 1.03 13.76 7.99
C ARG A 93 0.12 14.76 8.68
N GLY A 94 -1.17 14.48 8.66
CA GLY A 94 -2.17 15.40 9.21
C GLY A 94 -3.45 14.73 9.69
N PRO A 95 -4.33 15.50 10.35
CA PRO A 95 -5.57 14.98 10.95
C PRO A 95 -6.54 14.38 9.91
N ASN A 96 -6.34 14.68 8.62
CA ASN A 96 -7.18 14.16 7.54
C ASN A 96 -6.74 12.77 7.06
N ASP A 97 -5.53 12.29 7.39
CA ASP A 97 -4.99 11.02 6.87
C ASP A 97 -5.89 9.83 7.21
N GLY A 98 -6.41 9.76 8.44
CA GLY A 98 -7.35 8.70 8.83
C GLY A 98 -8.65 8.72 8.03
N LYS A 99 -9.23 9.92 7.81
CA LYS A 99 -10.46 10.07 7.00
C LYS A 99 -10.20 9.73 5.53
N ASN A 100 -9.08 10.20 5.01
CA ASN A 100 -8.63 9.94 3.64
C ASN A 100 -8.36 8.45 3.42
N TYR A 101 -7.72 7.79 4.39
CA TYR A 101 -7.50 6.36 4.35
C TYR A 101 -8.82 5.60 4.33
N LEU A 102 -9.76 5.92 5.22
CA LEU A 102 -11.10 5.31 5.22
C LEU A 102 -11.84 5.49 3.88
N ASN A 103 -11.78 6.69 3.30
CA ASN A 103 -12.40 6.95 2.00
C ASN A 103 -11.73 6.14 0.88
N PHE A 104 -10.42 6.00 0.92
CA PHE A 104 -9.69 5.11 0.04
C PHE A 104 -10.17 3.67 0.22
N LEU A 105 -10.26 3.13 1.44
CA LEU A 105 -10.74 1.75 1.66
C LEU A 105 -12.15 1.50 1.11
N ARG A 106 -13.03 2.51 1.20
CA ARG A 106 -14.39 2.45 0.65
C ARG A 106 -14.43 2.46 -0.88
N SER A 107 -13.40 2.95 -1.57
CA SER A 107 -13.38 2.99 -3.04
C SER A 107 -13.14 1.62 -3.69
N TRP A 108 -12.82 0.58 -2.92
CA TRP A 108 -12.39 -0.73 -3.44
C TRP A 108 -13.50 -1.71 -3.85
N GLY A 109 -14.77 -1.33 -3.72
CA GLY A 109 -15.89 -1.93 -4.47
C GLY A 109 -16.09 -3.45 -4.43
N GLY A 110 -15.50 -4.17 -3.45
CA GLY A 110 -15.64 -5.62 -3.31
C GLY A 110 -14.40 -6.47 -3.61
N MET A 111 -13.24 -5.88 -3.90
CA MET A 111 -11.97 -6.64 -3.93
C MET A 111 -11.57 -7.08 -2.52
N PRO A 112 -11.05 -8.31 -2.33
CA PRO A 112 -10.57 -8.76 -1.02
C PRO A 112 -9.37 -7.93 -0.57
N VAL A 113 -9.58 -7.10 0.45
CA VAL A 113 -8.52 -6.36 1.15
C VAL A 113 -8.46 -6.87 2.57
N LEU A 114 -7.27 -7.28 2.99
CA LEU A 114 -6.96 -7.62 4.37
C LEU A 114 -6.29 -6.40 5.01
N PHE A 115 -6.57 -6.19 6.29
CA PHE A 115 -5.98 -5.10 7.06
C PHE A 115 -5.38 -5.65 8.33
N ARG A 116 -4.16 -5.21 8.63
CA ARG A 116 -3.61 -5.27 9.98
C ARG A 116 -3.54 -3.86 10.55
N TYR A 117 -4.12 -3.70 11.72
CA TYR A 117 -3.66 -2.68 12.66
C TYR A 117 -2.55 -3.33 13.47
N CYS A 118 -1.32 -2.86 13.29
CA CYS A 118 -0.21 -3.15 14.19
C CYS A 118 -0.29 -2.24 15.43
#